data_AF-A0A3D4N131-F1
#
_entry.id   AF-A0A3D4N131-F1
#
_cell.length_a   1.000
_cell.length_b   1.000
_cell.length_c   1.000
_cell.angle_alpha   90.00
_cell.angle_beta   90.00
_cell.angle_gamma   90.00
#
_symmetry.space_group_name_H-M   'P 1'
#
loop_
_entity.id
_entity.type
_entity.pdbx_description
1 polymer ?
#
loop_
_entity_poly.entity_id
_entity_poly.type
_entity_poly.pdbx_seq_one_letter_code
_entity_poly.pdbx_strand_id
1 'polypeptide(L)' 'MGKHYNPLQKEFLILRYKNNMGIKLADFCDASGVSITAFKKWLSHYEDGGLEGLNRADARSPEVLPEGIERTEESY' A
#
# COMPACT_ATOMS: atom_id res chain seq x y z
N MET A 1 11.81 8.90 -1.34
CA MET A 1 10.49 9.28 -1.89
C MET A 1 9.78 8.00 -2.34
N GLY A 2 8.83 7.51 -1.55
CA GLY A 2 8.07 6.31 -1.92
C GLY A 2 7.01 6.67 -2.96
N LYS A 3 6.90 5.90 -4.03
CA LYS A 3 5.77 6.05 -4.96
C LYS A 3 4.48 5.83 -4.18
N HIS A 4 3.58 6.82 -4.20
CA HIS A 4 2.23 6.65 -3.69
C HIS A 4 1.44 5.85 -4.74
N TYR A 5 0.93 4.68 -4.34
CA TYR A 5 0.09 3.86 -5.22
C TYR A 5 -1.37 4.13 -4.89
N ASN A 6 -2.17 4.49 -5.88
CA ASN A 6 -3.60 4.60 -5.70
C ASN A 6 -4.23 3.19 -5.53
N PRO A 7 -5.44 3.07 -4.96
CA PRO A 7 -6.07 1.77 -4.72
C PRO A 7 -6.21 0.89 -5.97
N LEU A 8 -6.43 1.49 -7.15
CA LEU A 8 -6.50 0.78 -8.42
C LEU A 8 -5.14 0.20 -8.86
N GLN A 9 -4.05 0.95 -8.68
CA GLN A 9 -2.69 0.50 -8.96
C GLN A 9 -2.28 -0.62 -8.03
N LYS A 10 -2.67 -0.54 -6.75
CA LYS A 10 -2.46 -1.63 -5.77
C LYS A 10 -3.19 -2.90 -6.23
N GLU A 11 -4.45 -2.79 -6.62
CA GLU A 11 -5.24 -3.92 -7.14
C GLU A 11 -4.59 -4.51 -8.40
N PHE A 12 -4.18 -3.67 -9.35
CA PHE A 12 -3.52 -4.14 -10.56
C PHE A 12 -2.25 -4.95 -10.27
N LEU A 13 -1.43 -4.50 -9.30
CA LEU A 13 -0.23 -5.24 -8.88
C LEU A 13 -0.58 -6.56 -8.19
N ILE A 14 -1.61 -6.59 -7.35
CA ILE A 14 -2.09 -7.81 -6.68
C ILE A 14 -2.59 -8.82 -7.72
N LEU A 15 -3.43 -8.40 -8.67
CA LEU A 15 -3.93 -9.27 -9.73
C LEU A 15 -2.78 -9.78 -10.61
N ARG A 16 -1.82 -8.91 -10.94
CA ARG A 16 -0.63 -9.30 -11.70
C ARG A 16 0.21 -10.34 -10.97
N TYR A 17 0.40 -10.19 -9.66
CA TYR A 17 1.09 -11.17 -8.82
C TYR A 17 0.32 -12.50 -8.75
N LYS A 18 -1.00 -12.46 -8.50
CA LYS A 18 -1.85 -13.66 -8.44
C LYS A 18 -1.89 -14.42 -9.77
N ASN A 19 -1.89 -13.71 -10.90
CA ASN A 19 -1.86 -14.31 -12.24
C ASN A 19 -0.46 -14.87 -12.61
N ASN A 20 0.60 -14.44 -11.93
CA ASN A 20 1.98 -14.90 -12.13
C ASN A 20 2.52 -15.59 -10.88
N MET A 21 1.85 -16.66 -10.45
CA MET A 21 2.14 -17.38 -9.19
C MET A 21 3.53 -18.07 -9.15
N GLY A 22 4.30 -18.01 -10.24
CA GLY A 22 5.67 -18.53 -10.31
C GLY A 22 6.75 -17.54 -9.85
N ILE A 23 6.42 -16.26 -9.61
CA ILE A 23 7.37 -15.23 -9.18
C ILE A 23 7.34 -15.14 -7.65
N LYS A 24 8.50 -15.12 -6.99
CA LYS A 24 8.56 -14.90 -5.54
C LYS A 24 8.10 -13.48 -5.22
N LEU A 25 7.39 -13.33 -4.10
CA LEU A 25 6.93 -12.04 -3.60
C LEU A 25 8.06 -10.99 -3.52
N ALA A 26 9.25 -11.41 -3.09
CA ALA A 26 10.42 -10.55 -2.97
C ALA A 26 10.87 -10.01 -4.34
N ASP A 27 11.03 -10.89 -5.33
CA ASP A 27 11.43 -10.52 -6.69
C ASP A 27 10.37 -9.61 -7.35
N PHE A 28 9.09 -9.88 -7.11
CA PHE A 28 8.00 -9.04 -7.60
C PHE A 28 7.99 -7.65 -6.95
N CYS A 29 8.21 -7.58 -5.64
CA CYS A 29 8.28 -6.34 -4.87
C CYS A 29 9.49 -5.50 -5.28
N ASP A 30 10.64 -6.13 -5.49
CA ASP A 30 11.87 -5.47 -5.99
C ASP A 30 11.66 -4.88 -7.38
N ALA A 31 11.12 -5.66 -8.31
CA ALA A 31 10.82 -5.21 -9.68
C ALA A 31 9.74 -4.11 -9.74
N SER A 32 8.81 -4.08 -8.80
CA SER A 32 7.74 -3.06 -8.73
C SER A 32 8.13 -1.84 -7.90
N GLY A 33 9.24 -1.87 -7.16
CA GLY A 33 9.67 -0.81 -6.24
C GLY A 33 8.78 -0.69 -5.00
N VAL A 34 8.13 -1.78 -4.60
CA VAL A 34 7.20 -1.83 -3.46
C VAL A 34 7.87 -2.56 -2.30
N SER A 35 7.65 -2.10 -1.07
CA SER A 35 8.09 -2.86 0.11
C SER A 35 7.28 -4.14 0.26
N ILE A 36 7.96 -5.27 0.49
CA ILE A 36 7.32 -6.57 0.75
C ILE A 36 6.27 -6.47 1.87
N THR A 37 6.57 -5.71 2.93
CA THR A 37 5.67 -5.51 4.06
C THR A 37 4.42 -4.73 3.66
N ALA A 38 4.56 -3.69 2.83
CA ALA A 38 3.42 -2.93 2.31
C ALA A 38 2.55 -3.80 1.39
N PHE A 39 3.18 -4.56 0.49
CA PHE A 39 2.48 -5.42 -0.44
C PHE A 39 1.72 -6.56 0.26
N LYS A 40 2.28 -7.15 1.32
CA LYS A 40 1.58 -8.12 2.18
C LYS A 40 0.34 -7.52 2.85
N LYS A 41 0.41 -6.27 3.33
CA LYS A 41 -0.75 -5.57 3.88
C LYS A 41 -1.82 -5.36 2.80
N TRP A 42 -1.43 -4.95 1.60
CA TRP A 42 -2.36 -4.78 0.49
C TRP A 42 -3.05 -6.09 0.12
N LEU A 43 -2.31 -7.20 0.04
CA LEU A 43 -2.86 -8.54 -0.14
C LEU A 43 -3.93 -8.87 0.91
N SER A 44 -3.61 -8.68 2.20
CA SER A 44 -4.55 -8.94 3.29
C SER A 44 -5.81 -8.07 3.22
N HIS A 45 -5.66 -6.77 2.94
CA HIS A 45 -6.81 -5.87 2.76
C HIS A 45 -7.66 -6.23 1.53
N TYR A 46 -7.01 -6.68 0.46
CA TYR A 46 -7.69 -7.14 -0.74
C TYR A 46 -8.42 -8.47 -0.53
N GLU A 47 -7.90 -9.37 0.30
CA GLU A 47 -8.59 -10.61 0.67
C GLU A 47 -9.77 -10.36 1.62
N ASP A 48 -9.68 -9.35 2.50
CA ASP A 48 -10.75 -8.96 3.42
C ASP A 48 -11.95 -8.27 2.73
N GLY A 49 -11.67 -7.42 1.74
CA GLY A 49 -12.72 -6.58 1.14
C GLY A 49 -12.46 -6.13 -0.29
N GLY A 50 -11.58 -6.81 -1.03
CA GLY A 50 -11.25 -6.47 -2.40
C GLY A 50 -10.71 -5.04 -2.55
N LEU A 51 -11.15 -4.35 -3.60
CA LEU A 51 -10.81 -2.96 -3.85
C LEU A 51 -11.28 -2.03 -2.72
N GLU A 52 -12.43 -2.30 -2.12
CA GLU A 52 -12.95 -1.49 -1.00
C GLU A 52 -12.07 -1.64 0.25
N GLY A 53 -11.57 -2.84 0.52
CA GLY A 53 -10.61 -3.10 1.59
C GLY A 53 -9.30 -2.32 1.40
N LEU A 54 -8.78 -2.28 0.17
CA LEU A 54 -7.64 -1.45 -0.19
C LEU A 54 -7.93 0.04 0.00
N ASN A 55 -9.11 0.51 -0.44
CA ASN A 55 -9.51 1.91 -0.35
C ASN A 55 -9.68 2.37 1.12
N ARG A 56 -10.24 1.52 1.99
CA ARG A 56 -10.33 1.81 3.43
C ARG A 56 -8.96 1.90 4.10
N ALA A 57 -8.03 1.04 3.72
CA ALA A 57 -6.67 1.07 4.24
C ALA A 57 -5.87 2.29 3.76
N ASP A 58 -6.14 2.73 2.53
CA ASP A 58 -5.60 3.97 1.96
C ASP A 58 -6.20 5.20 2.69
N ALA A 59 -7.52 5.25 2.88
CA ALA A 59 -8.20 6.32 3.60
C ALA A 59 -7.85 6.41 5.09
N ARG A 60 -7.45 5.28 5.72
CA ARG A 60 -6.89 5.25 7.09
C ARG A 60 -5.39 5.49 7.16
N SER A 61 -4.72 5.62 6.01
CA SER A 61 -3.35 6.10 5.97
C SER A 61 -3.41 7.61 5.72
N PRO A 62 -3.64 8.45 6.74
CA PRO A 62 -3.39 9.87 6.57
C PRO A 62 -1.93 9.96 6.14
N GLU A 63 -1.71 10.66 5.04
CA GLU A 63 -0.40 11.03 4.56
C GLU A 63 0.43 11.46 5.76
N VAL A 64 1.46 10.67 6.09
CA VAL A 64 2.58 11.20 6.87
C VAL A 64 3.13 12.29 5.98
N LEU A 65 2.73 13.52 6.31
CA LEU A 65 3.32 14.77 5.89
C LEU A 65 4.85 14.59 5.80
N PRO A 66 5.52 15.16 4.80
CA PRO A 66 6.98 15.14 4.74
C PRO A 66 7.56 15.67 6.06
N GLU A 67 8.62 15.01 6.56
CA GLU A 67 9.22 15.25 7.87
C GLU A 67 9.42 16.75 8.16
N GLY A 68 8.86 17.23 9.30
CA GLY A 68 9.30 18.50 9.89
C GLY A 68 8.27 19.40 10.57
N ILE A 69 7.06 18.97 10.94
CA ILE A 69 6.12 19.85 11.67
C ILE A 69 5.82 19.24 13.05
N GLU A 70 6.35 19.90 14.08
CA GLU A 70 6.07 19.65 15.49
C GLU A 70 4.56 19.72 15.74
N ARG A 71 4.01 18.76 16.50
CA ARG A 71 2.68 18.89 17.08
C ARG A 71 2.72 20.02 18.11
N THR A 72 2.51 21.26 17.71
CA THR A 72 2.05 22.28 18.65
C THR A 72 0.56 22.10 18.87
N GLU A 73 0.27 21.55 20.04
CA GLU A 73 -1.02 21.55 20.73
C GLU A 73 -1.46 23.00 20.93
N GLU A 74 -2.42 23.48 20.13
CA GLU A 74 -3.16 24.69 20.45
C GLU A 74 -4.38 24.29 21.30
N SER A 75 -4.14 24.27 22.61
CA SER A 75 -5.18 24.31 23.64
C SER A 75 -5.85 25.69 23.59
N TYR A 76 -7.16 25.74 23.41
CA TYR A 76 -7.99 26.91 23.74
C TYR A 76 -8.86 26.59 24.95
#